data_AF-A0A660M0P8-F1
#
_entry.id   AF-A0A660M0P8-F1
#
_cell.length_a   1.000
_cell.length_b   1.000
_cell.length_c   1.000
_cell.angle_alpha   90.00
_cell.angle_beta   90.00
_cell.angle_gamma   90.00
#
_symmetry.space_group_name_H-M   'P 1'
#
loop_
_entity.id
_entity.type
_entity.pdbx_description
1 polymer ?
#
loop_
_entity_poly.entity_id
_entity_poly.type
_entity_poly.pdbx_seq_one_letter_code
_entity_poly.pdbx_strand_id
1 'polypeptide(L)' 'MSSKNEKTINQKIEELRQMVAWFESDDFDIEQAIERYQAAEKLASDIEKDLNGLRNKITVLKEKFA' A
#
# COMPACT_ATOMS: atom_id res chain seq x y z
N MET A 1 23.77 10.03 -6.19
CA MET A 1 23.31 8.71 -6.68
C MET A 1 21.85 8.57 -6.31
N SER A 2 20.97 8.57 -7.31
CA SER A 2 19.52 8.64 -7.11
C SER A 2 19.01 7.34 -6.52
N SER A 3 18.91 7.27 -5.20
CA SER A 3 18.14 6.25 -4.50
C SER A 3 16.75 6.27 -5.13
N LYS A 4 16.39 5.22 -5.87
CA LYS A 4 15.00 5.02 -6.29
C LYS A 4 14.18 5.09 -5.01
N ASN A 5 13.42 6.17 -4.84
CA ASN A 5 12.52 6.37 -3.71
C ASN A 5 11.41 5.33 -3.81
N GLU A 6 11.68 4.10 -3.39
CA GLU A 6 10.64 3.12 -3.11
C GLU A 6 9.79 3.71 -1.98
N LYS A 7 8.50 3.93 -2.29
CA LYS A 7 7.55 4.47 -1.31
C LYS A 7 7.55 3.56 -0.08
N THR A 8 7.73 4.16 1.09
CA THR A 8 7.61 3.45 2.36
C THR A 8 6.18 2.91 2.53
N ILE A 9 6.02 1.89 3.38
CA ILE A 9 4.68 1.32 3.70
C ILE A 9 3.71 2.42 4.14
N ASN A 10 4.16 3.36 4.98
CA ASN A 10 3.33 4.48 5.43
C ASN A 10 2.90 5.39 4.27
N GLN A 11 3.79 5.69 3.32
CA GLN A 11 3.45 6.48 2.14
C GLN A 11 2.44 5.75 1.24
N LYS A 12 2.60 4.44 1.07
CA LYS A 12 1.63 3.61 0.33
C LYS A 12 0.25 3.61 1.03
N ILE A 13 0.22 3.49 2.35
CA ILE A 13 -1.02 3.57 3.13
C ILE A 13 -1.70 4.93 2.96
N GLU A 14 -0.94 6.02 3.02
CA GLU A 14 -1.50 7.36 2.83
C GLU A 14 -2.06 7.56 1.41
N GLU A 15 -1.34 7.08 0.41
CA GLU A 15 -1.80 7.10 -0.98
C GLU A 15 -3.06 6.25 -1.20
N LEU A 16 -3.18 5.10 -0.52
CA LEU A 16 -4.39 4.30 -0.52
C LEU A 16 -5.56 5.08 0.10
N ARG A 17 -5.35 5.79 1.21
CA ARG A 17 -6.38 6.64 1.82
C ARG A 17 -6.84 7.75 0.88
N GLN A 18 -5.90 8.40 0.19
CA GLN A 18 -6.21 9.42 -0.82
C GLN A 18 -7.04 8.84 -1.98
N MET A 19 -6.69 7.64 -2.45
CA MET A 19 -7.47 6.95 -3.47
C MET A 19 -8.88 6.63 -3.00
N VAL A 20 -9.05 6.16 -1.76
CA VAL A 20 -10.37 5.88 -1.17
C VAL A 20 -11.17 7.18 -1.01
N ALA A 21 -10.55 8.26 -0.53
CA ALA A 21 -11.21 9.55 -0.35
C ALA A 21 -11.76 10.13 -1.66
N TRP A 22 -11.12 9.86 -2.80
CA TRP A 22 -11.64 10.26 -4.11
C TRP A 22 -12.99 9.60 -4.43
N PHE A 23 -13.25 8.37 -3.99
CA PHE A 23 -14.55 7.72 -4.16
C PHE A 23 -15.67 8.39 -3.36
N GLU A 24 -15.33 9.14 -2.32
CA GLU A 24 -16.26 9.89 -1.47
C GLU A 24 -16.35 11.38 -1.87
N SER A 25 -15.61 11.80 -2.90
CA SER A 25 -15.56 13.19 -3.36
C SER A 25 -16.63 13.50 -4.42
N ASP A 26 -16.96 14.79 -4.57
CA ASP A 26 -17.84 15.28 -5.63
C ASP A 26 -17.24 15.12 -7.04
N ASP A 27 -15.93 14.88 -7.15
CA ASP A 27 -15.21 14.59 -8.41
C ASP A 27 -15.26 13.10 -8.79
N PHE A 28 -16.15 12.33 -8.15
CA PHE A 28 -16.34 10.92 -8.46
C PHE A 28 -16.88 10.73 -9.87
N ASP A 29 -16.20 9.87 -10.63
CA ASP A 29 -16.60 9.49 -11.98
C ASP A 29 -16.61 7.96 -12.12
N ILE A 30 -17.73 7.42 -12.57
CA ILE A 30 -17.94 5.97 -12.61
C ILE A 30 -17.12 5.27 -13.70
N GLU A 31 -16.77 5.96 -14.78
CA GLU A 31 -15.89 5.40 -15.82
C GLU A 31 -14.47 5.24 -15.28
N GLN A 32 -14.00 6.22 -14.49
CA GLN A 32 -12.70 6.15 -13.80
C GLN A 32 -12.72 5.27 -12.54
N ALA A 33 -13.89 4.95 -12.00
CA ALA A 33 -14.01 4.19 -10.75
C ALA A 33 -13.37 2.80 -10.84
N ILE A 34 -13.52 2.11 -11.98
CA ILE A 34 -12.94 0.78 -12.19
C ILE A 34 -11.41 0.85 -12.17
N GLU A 35 -10.83 1.78 -12.93
CA GLU A 35 -9.37 1.94 -13.00
C GLU A 35 -8.78 2.35 -11.65
N ARG A 36 -9.43 3.29 -10.96
CA ARG A 36 -9.06 3.74 -9.61
C ARG A 36 -9.15 2.61 -8.59
N TYR A 37 -10.19 1.78 -8.69
CA TYR A 37 -10.38 0.64 -7.80
C TYR A 37 -9.27 -0.39 -8.00
N GLN A 38 -8.97 -0.75 -9.25
CA GLN A 38 -7.88 -1.67 -9.57
C GLN A 38 -6.51 -1.14 -9.10
N ALA A 39 -6.28 0.18 -9.22
CA ALA A 39 -5.07 0.81 -8.71
C ALA A 39 -4.98 0.76 -7.18
N ALA A 40 -6.08 1.05 -6.49
CA ALA A 40 -6.17 0.97 -5.03
C ALA A 40 -6.00 -0.47 -4.52
N GLU A 41 -6.64 -1.45 -5.16
CA GLU A 41 -6.51 -2.87 -4.85
C GLU A 41 -5.07 -3.36 -5.01
N LYS A 42 -4.41 -2.97 -6.10
CA LYS A 42 -3.00 -3.29 -6.32
C LYS A 42 -2.11 -2.70 -5.23
N LEU A 43 -2.34 -1.43 -4.87
CA LEU A 43 -1.56 -0.78 -3.81
C LEU A 43 -1.80 -1.44 -2.45
N ALA A 44 -3.03 -1.83 -2.13
CA ALA A 44 -3.37 -2.56 -0.92
C ALA A 44 -2.66 -3.91 -0.87
N SER A 45 -2.63 -4.67 -1.97
CA SER A 45 -1.91 -5.94 -2.06
C SER A 45 -0.40 -5.77 -1.84
N ASP A 46 0.20 -4.72 -2.38
CA ASP A 46 1.62 -4.42 -2.19
C ASP A 46 1.93 -4.04 -0.72
N ILE A 47 1.06 -3.28 -0.07
CA ILE A 47 1.18 -2.96 1.38
C ILE A 47 1.13 -4.25 2.20
N GLU A 48 0.18 -5.13 1.90
CA GLU A 48 0.02 -6.39 2.63
C GLU A 48 1.25 -7.29 2.48
N LYS A 49 1.80 -7.39 1.26
CA LYS A 49 3.06 -8.11 1.01
C LYS A 49 4.21 -7.54 1.81
N ASP A 50 4.36 -6.22 1.85
CA ASP A 50 5.44 -5.57 2.60
C ASP A 50 5.31 -5.83 4.11
N LEU A 51 4.09 -5.71 4.66
CA LEU A 51 3.79 -5.99 6.07
C LEU A 51 4.05 -7.46 6.43
N ASN A 52 3.63 -8.40 5.58
CA ASN A 52 3.91 -9.82 5.77
C ASN A 52 5.41 -10.12 5.71
N GLY A 53 6.14 -9.45 4.81
CA GLY A 53 7.60 -9.52 4.75
C GLY A 53 8.27 -9.06 6.05
N LEU A 54 7.79 -7.96 6.64
CA LEU A 54 8.29 -7.47 7.93
C LEU A 54 7.95 -8.44 9.08
N ARG A 55 6.71 -8.95 9.12
CA ARG A 55 6.29 -9.93 10.12
C ARG A 55 7.18 -11.18 10.09
N ASN A 56 7.45 -11.71 8.90
CA ASN A 56 8.31 -12.88 8.73
C ASN A 56 9.73 -12.61 9.22
N LYS A 57 10.29 -11.42 8.94
CA LYS A 57 11.62 -11.03 9.45
C LYS A 57 11.65 -10.98 10.98
N ILE A 58 10.60 -10.45 11.62
CA ILE A 58 10.48 -10.40 13.08
C ILE A 58 10.38 -11.82 13.66
N THR A 59 9.58 -12.71 13.06
CA THR A 59 9.48 -14.11 13.49
C THR A 59 10.84 -14.81 13.44
N VAL A 60 11.56 -14.70 12.32
CA VAL A 60 12.89 -15.31 12.16
C VAL A 60 13.90 -14.73 13.16
N LEU A 61 13.85 -13.42 13.44
CA LEU A 61 14.70 -12.82 14.47
C LEU A 61 14.36 -13.38 15.86
N LYS A 62 13.07 -13.48 16.18
CA LYS A 62 12.64 -14.06 17.46
C LYS A 62 13.12 -15.51 17.60
N GLU A 63 13.02 -16.34 16.56
CA GLU A 63 13.50 -17.73 16.58
C GLU A 63 15.03 -17.83 16.65
N LYS A 64 15.78 -16.89 16.07
CA LYS A 64 17.25 -16.89 16.08
C LYS A 64 17.86 -16.44 17.41
N PHE A 65 17.11 -15.68 18.22
CA PHE A 65 17.59 -15.06 19.45
C PHE A 65 16.78 -15.47 20.70
N ALA A 66 15.83 -16.39 20.58
CA ALA A 66 15.12 -17.05 21.69
C ALA A 66 15.76 -18.40 22.01
#